data_AF-A0A1C3NWR4-F1
#
_entry.id   AF-A0A1C3NWR4-F1
#
_cell.length_a   1.000
_cell.length_b   1.000
_cell.length_c   1.000
_cell.angle_alpha   90.00
_cell.angle_beta   90.00
_cell.angle_gamma   90.00
#
_symmetry.space_group_name_H-M   'P 1'
#
loop_
_entity.id
_entity.type
_entity.pdbx_description
1 polymer ?
#
loop_
_entity_poly.entity_id
_entity_poly.type
_entity_poly.pdbx_seq_one_letter_code
_entity_poly.pdbx_strand_id
1 'polypeptide(L)' 'MGPPESLTAAVEPLSGREQTVLSYLPTMLTTAEIASEMFVSVNTVKTHLKSIYRKLDVARRRDAVRRARALHLL' A
#
# COMPACT_ATOMS: atom_id res chain seq x y z
N MET A 1 -11.10 -30.69 8.40
CA MET A 1 -10.02 -29.84 8.93
C MET A 1 -9.63 -28.86 7.83
N GLY A 2 -10.39 -27.76 7.67
CA GLY A 2 -9.93 -26.62 6.86
C GLY A 2 -8.83 -25.88 7.64
N PRO A 3 -7.84 -25.28 6.97
CA PRO A 3 -6.79 -24.59 7.69
C PRO A 3 -7.39 -23.46 8.55
N PRO A 4 -6.86 -23.21 9.75
CA PRO A 4 -7.29 -22.08 10.56
C PRO A 4 -6.98 -20.80 9.78
N GLU A 5 -8.03 -20.14 9.31
CA GLU A 5 -7.96 -18.79 8.78
C GLU A 5 -7.27 -17.94 9.85
N SER A 6 -6.01 -17.60 9.56
CA SER A 6 -5.07 -17.15 10.55
C SER A 6 -5.56 -15.85 11.17
N LEU A 7 -5.93 -15.92 12.46
CA LEU A 7 -6.22 -14.80 13.34
C LEU A 7 -4.93 -14.04 13.70
N THR A 8 -4.13 -13.67 12.70
CA THR A 8 -2.93 -12.86 12.87
C THR A 8 -3.31 -11.41 12.62
N ALA A 9 -3.51 -10.67 13.72
CA ALA A 9 -3.57 -9.20 13.81
C ALA A 9 -4.07 -8.51 12.54
N ALA A 10 -5.39 -8.26 12.46
CA ALA A 10 -6.11 -7.74 11.29
C ALA A 10 -5.61 -6.38 10.79
N VAL A 11 -4.45 -6.38 10.11
CA VAL A 11 -4.12 -5.37 9.11
C VAL A 11 -5.04 -5.69 7.94
N GLU A 12 -6.09 -4.89 7.79
CA GLU A 12 -7.02 -5.03 6.68
C GLU A 12 -6.23 -5.16 5.37
N PRO A 13 -6.41 -6.25 4.61
CA PRO A 13 -5.56 -6.53 3.47
C PRO A 13 -5.62 -5.39 2.46
N LEU A 14 -4.46 -5.06 1.88
CA LEU A 14 -4.39 -4.12 0.78
C LEU A 14 -5.10 -4.73 -0.43
N SER A 15 -5.98 -3.98 -1.06
CA SER A 15 -6.54 -4.34 -2.36
C SER A 15 -5.43 -4.40 -3.41
N GLY A 16 -5.68 -5.10 -4.52
CA GLY A 16 -4.69 -5.18 -5.61
C GLY A 16 -4.19 -3.81 -6.07
N ARG A 17 -5.10 -2.81 -6.18
CA ARG A 17 -4.70 -1.43 -6.54
C ARG A 17 -3.83 -0.76 -5.49
N GLU A 18 -4.15 -0.94 -4.21
CA GLU A 18 -3.33 -0.40 -3.12
C GLU A 18 -1.95 -1.05 -3.09
N GLN A 19 -1.87 -2.35 -3.37
CA GLN A 19 -0.61 -3.08 -3.42
C GLN A 19 0.25 -2.64 -4.62
N THR A 20 -0.37 -2.37 -5.77
CA THR A 20 0.29 -1.73 -6.91
C THR A 20 0.82 -0.33 -6.57
N VAL A 21 0.03 0.52 -5.90
CA VAL A 21 0.54 1.84 -5.45
C VAL A 21 1.70 1.67 -4.46
N LEU A 22 1.60 0.69 -3.56
CA LEU A 22 2.63 0.39 -2.57
C LEU A 22 3.95 -0.03 -3.21
N SER A 23 3.93 -0.83 -4.28
CA SER A 23 5.15 -1.26 -4.99
C SER A 23 5.90 -0.12 -5.68
N TYR A 24 5.21 0.97 -6.01
CA TYR A 24 5.85 2.19 -6.51
C TYR A 24 6.45 3.08 -5.41
N LEU A 25 6.02 2.96 -4.15
CA LEU A 25 6.52 3.79 -3.05
C LEU A 25 8.04 3.75 -2.80
N PRO A 26 8.74 2.60 -2.90
CA PRO A 26 10.19 2.56 -2.74
C PRO A 26 10.96 3.20 -3.92
N THR A 27 10.30 3.46 -5.05
CA THR A 27 10.92 4.13 -6.21
C THR A 27 10.99 5.65 -6.01
N MET A 28 11.71 6.35 -6.90
CA MET A 28 11.75 7.81 -6.92
C MET A 28 10.53 8.47 -7.60
N LEU A 29 9.55 7.68 -8.05
CA LEU A 29 8.36 8.21 -8.72
C LEU A 29 7.50 9.06 -7.78
N THR A 30 7.15 10.25 -8.26
CA THR A 30 6.19 11.15 -7.65
C THR A 30 4.77 10.59 -7.75
N THR A 31 3.85 11.10 -6.93
CA THR A 31 2.44 10.68 -6.98
C THR A 31 1.80 10.93 -8.35
N ALA A 32 2.28 11.93 -9.10
CA ALA A 32 1.79 12.22 -10.45
C ALA A 32 2.29 11.20 -11.47
N GLU A 33 3.57 10.82 -11.40
CA GLU A 33 4.12 9.77 -12.26
C GLU A 33 3.48 8.41 -11.96
N ILE A 34 3.29 8.05 -10.69
CA ILE A 34 2.55 6.83 -10.30
C ILE A 34 1.14 6.83 -10.89
N ALA A 35 0.48 7.98 -10.91
CA ALA A 35 -0.85 8.10 -11.49
C ALA A 35 -0.83 7.86 -13.01
N SER A 36 0.20 8.38 -13.69
CA SER A 36 0.44 8.15 -15.11
C SER A 36 0.71 6.67 -15.40
N GLU A 37 1.61 6.02 -14.64
CA GLU A 37 1.93 4.59 -14.78
C GLU A 37 0.71 3.69 -14.57
N MET A 38 -0.20 4.09 -13.68
CA MET A 38 -1.42 3.36 -13.38
C MET A 38 -2.62 3.78 -14.25
N PHE A 39 -2.46 4.72 -15.18
CA PHE A 39 -3.55 5.28 -16.00
C PHE A 39 -4.74 5.80 -15.17
N VAL A 40 -4.46 6.44 -14.03
CA VAL A 40 -5.47 7.02 -13.12
C VAL A 40 -5.14 8.47 -12.80
N SER A 41 -6.10 9.18 -12.20
CA SER A 41 -5.88 10.53 -11.70
C SER A 41 -4.99 10.55 -10.45
N VAL A 42 -4.20 11.62 -10.29
CA VAL A 42 -3.39 11.86 -9.07
C VAL A 42 -4.23 11.80 -7.80
N ASN A 43 -5.50 12.26 -7.86
CA ASN A 43 -6.41 12.18 -6.73
C ASN A 43 -6.76 10.73 -6.34
N THR A 44 -6.91 9.84 -7.31
CA THR A 44 -7.15 8.41 -7.09
C THR A 44 -5.96 7.78 -6.37
N VAL A 45 -4.72 8.07 -6.81
CA VAL A 45 -3.52 7.62 -6.12
C VAL A 45 -3.46 8.19 -4.69
N LYS A 46 -3.75 9.48 -4.49
CA LYS A 46 -3.82 10.08 -3.14
C LYS A 46 -4.82 9.36 -2.24
N THR A 47 -5.98 8.97 -2.75
CA THR A 47 -6.96 8.18 -2.00
C THR A 47 -6.41 6.81 -1.64
N HIS A 48 -5.80 6.10 -2.59
CA HIS A 48 -5.14 4.82 -2.29
C HIS A 48 -4.03 4.97 -1.25
N LEU A 49 -3.20 6.02 -1.33
CA LEU A 49 -2.16 6.30 -0.33
C LEU A 49 -2.74 6.51 1.06
N LYS A 50 -3.84 7.28 1.18
CA LYS A 50 -4.52 7.47 2.47
C LYS A 50 -4.99 6.14 3.06
N SER A 51 -5.60 5.29 2.23
CA SER A 51 -6.05 3.97 2.67
C SER A 51 -4.87 3.06 3.05
N ILE A 52 -3.80 3.02 2.26
CA ILE A 52 -2.57 2.28 2.56
C ILE A 52 -1.98 2.73 3.90
N TYR A 53 -1.86 4.04 4.11
CA TYR A 53 -1.33 4.62 5.33
C TYR A 53 -2.18 4.28 6.55
N ARG A 54 -3.50 4.34 6.42
CA ARG A 54 -4.44 3.92 7.47
C ARG A 54 -4.32 2.43 7.77
N LYS A 55 -4.24 1.58 6.75
CA LYS A 55 -4.15 0.11 6.90
C LYS A 55 -2.81 -0.32 7.50
N LEU A 56 -1.71 0.30 7.08
CA LEU A 56 -0.37 0.01 7.60
C LEU A 56 -0.08 0.70 8.94
N ASP A 57 -0.99 1.55 9.43
CA ASP A 57 -0.85 2.38 10.63
C ASP A 57 0.40 3.26 10.59
N VAL A 58 0.54 4.04 9.52
CA VAL A 58 1.69 4.91 9.26
C VAL A 58 1.23 6.26 8.70
N ALA A 59 2.04 7.31 8.88
CA ALA A 59 1.73 8.65 8.38
C ALA A 59 2.61 9.10 7.20
N ARG A 60 3.73 8.39 6.94
CA ARG A 60 4.72 8.84 5.95
C ARG A 60 5.04 7.73 4.95
N ARG A 61 5.40 8.15 3.73
CA ARG A 61 5.84 7.27 2.64
C ARG A 61 6.95 6.31 3.06
N ARG A 62 8.00 6.81 3.74
CA ARG A 62 9.12 5.98 4.22
C ARG A 62 8.68 4.95 5.25
N ASP A 63 7.80 5.35 6.17
CA ASP A 63 7.26 4.45 7.20
C ASP A 63 6.39 3.36 6.55
N ALA A 64 5.59 3.70 5.53
CA ALA A 64 4.82 2.73 4.74
C ALA A 64 5.72 1.69 4.05
N VAL A 65 6.81 2.11 3.42
CA VAL A 65 7.78 1.18 2.79
C VAL A 65 8.42 0.27 3.83
N ARG A 66 8.86 0.83 4.98
CA ARG A 66 9.46 0.05 6.06
C ARG A 66 8.48 -0.98 6.63
N ARG A 67 7.23 -0.58 6.87
CA ARG A 67 6.17 -1.45 7.38
C ARG A 67 5.82 -2.54 6.39
N ALA A 68 5.68 -2.18 5.10
CA ALA A 68 5.41 -3.14 4.04
C ALA A 68 6.49 -4.21 3.91
N ARG A 69 7.78 -3.84 3.99
CA ARG A 69 8.89 -4.81 4.03
C ARG A 69 8.82 -5.72 5.25
N ALA A 70 8.54 -5.17 6.44
CA ALA A 70 8.40 -5.97 7.66
C ALA A 70 7.22 -6.96 7.60
N LEU A 71 6.20 -6.65 6.81
CA LEU A 71 5.03 -7.49 6.54
C LEU A 71 5.22 -8.40 5.31
N HIS A 72 6.40 -8.41 4.68
CA HIS A 72 6.70 -9.15 3.44
C HIS A 72 5.75 -8.83 2.27
N LEU A 73 5.29 -7.58 2.20
CA LEU A 73 4.47 -7.04 1.10
C LEU A 73 5.32 -6.39 -0.01
N LEU A 74 6.64 -6.26 0.22
CA LEU A 74 7.66 -5.67 -0.66
C LEU A 74 8.99 -6.42 -0.51
#